data_AF-A0A2V8HC85-F1
#
_entry.id   AF-A0A2V8HC85-F1
#
_cell.length_a   1.000
_cell.length_b   1.000
_cell.length_c   1.000
_cell.angle_alpha   90.00
_cell.angle_beta   90.00
_cell.angle_gamma   90.00
#
_symmetry.space_group_name_H-M   'P 1'
#
loop_
_entity.id
_entity.type
_entity.pdbx_description
1 polymer ?
#
loop_
_entity_poly.entity_id
_entity_poly.type
_entity_poly.pdbx_seq_one_letter_code
_entity_poly.pdbx_strand_id
1 'polypeptide(L)'
;IGTLAFTLRGEPLTLGAFVEADDAELRRLFVPFGDLTNGTETYPGGRYLDLDRTATGIYDLDFNRAYHPFCFFNPKYDCPYPPPENRLKTPVRAGERR
;
A
#
# COMPACT_ATOMS: atom_id res chain seq x y z
N ILE A 1 2.35 7.61 -11.26
CA ILE A 1 0.93 7.91 -10.90
C ILE A 1 0.98 8.54 -9.50
N GLY A 2 0.00 9.37 -9.14
CA GLY A 2 0.20 10.50 -8.22
C GLY A 2 0.54 10.18 -6.74
N THR A 3 0.50 11.22 -5.92
CA THR A 3 0.72 11.13 -4.48
C THR A 3 -0.59 11.28 -3.73
N LEU A 4 -0.90 10.32 -2.86
CA LEU A 4 -2.03 10.37 -1.93
C LEU A 4 -1.55 11.05 -0.65
N ALA A 5 -2.07 12.24 -0.36
CA ALA A 5 -1.82 12.95 0.88
C ALA A 5 -2.97 12.69 1.88
N PHE A 6 -2.63 12.34 3.12
CA PHE A 6 -3.60 12.01 4.16
C PHE A 6 -3.05 12.34 5.55
N THR A 7 -3.90 12.28 6.56
CA THR A 7 -3.50 12.43 7.96
C THR A 7 -3.77 11.14 8.71
N LEU A 8 -2.77 10.63 9.41
CA LEU A 8 -2.91 9.47 10.28
C LEU A 8 -2.39 9.84 11.67
N ARG A 9 -3.25 9.68 12.69
CA ARG A 9 -2.92 10.04 14.09
C ARG A 9 -2.42 11.49 14.26
N GLY A 10 -2.94 12.41 13.46
CA GLY A 10 -2.55 13.82 13.48
C GLY A 10 -1.28 14.15 12.70
N GLU A 11 -0.59 13.16 12.13
CA GLU A 11 0.59 13.38 11.29
C GLU A 11 0.21 13.43 9.81
N PRO A 12 0.61 14.48 9.06
CA PRO A 12 0.47 14.50 7.61
C PRO A 12 1.46 13.50 6.98
N LEU A 13 0.95 12.60 6.16
CA LEU A 13 1.70 11.55 5.48
C LEU A 13 1.36 11.51 4.00
N THR A 14 2.22 10.84 3.24
CA THR A 14 2.02 10.64 1.81
C THR A 14 2.33 9.21 1.41
N LEU A 15 1.60 8.70 0.41
CA LEU A 15 1.91 7.45 -0.29
C LEU A 15 1.85 7.69 -1.81
N GLY A 16 2.86 7.25 -2.53
CA GLY A 16 2.83 7.15 -3.98
C GLY A 16 1.86 6.06 -4.43
N ALA A 17 1.08 6.35 -5.46
CA ALA A 17 0.16 5.42 -6.10
C ALA A 17 0.65 5.08 -7.52
N PHE A 18 0.56 3.81 -7.89
CA PHE A 18 1.05 3.28 -9.15
C PHE A 18 -0.11 2.68 -9.93
N VAL A 19 0.14 2.29 -11.17
CA VAL A 19 -0.75 1.43 -11.95
C VAL A 19 0.11 0.29 -12.49
N GLU A 20 -0.52 -0.84 -12.73
CA GLU A 20 0.14 -1.94 -13.44
C GLU A 20 0.39 -1.53 -14.89
N ALA A 21 1.54 -1.92 -15.45
CA ALA A 21 1.98 -1.46 -16.75
C ALA A 21 1.09 -1.97 -17.91
N ASP A 22 0.37 -3.07 -17.70
CA ASP A 22 -0.56 -3.70 -18.63
C ASP A 22 -2.02 -3.24 -18.46
N ASP A 23 -2.34 -2.47 -17.41
CA ASP A 23 -3.65 -1.85 -17.25
C ASP A 23 -3.78 -0.61 -18.14
N ALA A 24 -4.09 -0.83 -19.43
CA ALA A 24 -4.26 0.21 -20.43
C ALA A 24 -5.41 1.19 -20.09
N GLU A 25 -6.39 0.74 -19.32
CA GLU A 25 -7.51 1.57 -18.88
C GLU A 25 -7.23 2.28 -17.55
N LEU A 26 -6.09 1.96 -16.92
CA LEU A 26 -5.64 2.54 -15.67
C LEU A 26 -6.78 2.51 -14.65
N ARG A 27 -7.49 1.39 -14.46
CA ARG A 27 -8.75 1.38 -13.68
C ARG A 27 -8.49 1.40 -12.17
N ARG A 28 -7.39 0.79 -11.74
CA ARG A 28 -7.03 0.66 -10.34
C ARG A 28 -5.68 1.29 -10.04
N LEU A 29 -5.58 1.87 -8.85
CA LEU A 29 -4.34 2.34 -8.27
C LEU A 29 -3.78 1.26 -7.35
N PHE A 30 -2.52 0.94 -7.56
CA PHE A 30 -1.74 0.07 -6.71
C PHE A 30 -0.92 0.90 -5.73
N VAL A 31 -1.06 0.65 -4.43
CA VAL A 31 -0.37 1.40 -3.38
C VAL A 31 0.40 0.43 -2.47
N PRO A 32 1.68 0.16 -2.78
CA PRO A 32 2.53 -0.62 -1.90
C PRO A 32 3.04 0.25 -0.77
N PHE A 33 2.92 -0.20 0.48
CA PHE A 33 3.43 0.54 1.62
C PHE A 33 4.12 -0.36 2.64
N GLY A 34 5.09 0.23 3.32
CA GLY A 34 5.71 -0.34 4.51
C GLY A 34 5.39 0.52 5.73
N ASP A 35 5.46 -0.07 6.91
CA ASP A 35 5.24 0.62 8.17
C ASP A 35 5.99 -0.06 9.33
N LEU A 36 5.98 0.55 10.52
CA LEU A 36 6.73 0.05 11.68
C LEU A 36 6.23 -1.30 12.24
N THR A 37 5.13 -1.85 11.71
CA THR A 37 4.67 -3.20 12.04
C THR A 37 5.34 -4.30 11.19
N ASN A 38 6.01 -3.94 10.09
CA ASN A 38 6.65 -4.93 9.23
C ASN A 38 7.78 -5.66 9.98
N GLY A 39 7.88 -6.97 9.76
CA GLY A 39 8.91 -7.78 10.43
C GLY A 39 8.47 -8.35 11.78
N THR A 40 7.57 -7.67 12.48
CA THR A 40 7.14 -8.00 13.84
C THR A 40 5.67 -8.44 13.90
N GLU A 41 4.74 -7.62 13.39
CA GLU A 41 3.30 -7.89 13.43
C GLU A 41 2.73 -8.24 12.03
N THR A 42 3.40 -7.81 10.95
CA THR A 42 2.99 -8.00 9.54
C THR A 42 4.14 -8.53 8.67
N TYR A 43 3.88 -8.87 7.41
CA TYR A 43 4.89 -9.34 6.46
C TYR A 43 6.10 -8.38 6.36
N PRO A 44 7.37 -8.86 6.37
CA PRO A 44 8.55 -7.99 6.28
C PRO A 44 8.61 -7.15 5.00
N GLY A 45 8.06 -7.65 3.90
CA GLY A 45 8.10 -6.96 2.61
C GLY A 45 7.07 -5.85 2.43
N GLY A 46 6.24 -5.58 3.44
CA GLY A 46 5.16 -4.58 3.37
C GLY A 46 3.80 -5.18 3.00
N ARG A 47 2.85 -4.29 2.73
CA ARG A 47 1.46 -4.63 2.38
C ARG A 47 0.97 -3.74 1.25
N TYR A 48 -0.10 -4.17 0.61
CA TYR A 48 -0.66 -3.49 -0.56
C TYR A 48 -2.07 -3.01 -0.28
N LEU A 49 -2.45 -1.93 -0.96
CA LEU A 49 -3.82 -1.47 -1.13
C LEU A 49 -4.09 -1.31 -2.62
N ASP A 50 -5.24 -1.82 -3.06
CA ASP A 50 -5.79 -1.56 -4.40
C ASP A 50 -6.98 -0.62 -4.25
N LEU A 51 -6.97 0.47 -5.01
CA LEU A 51 -8.02 1.49 -4.98
C LEU A 51 -8.63 1.64 -6.37
N ASP A 52 -9.96 1.62 -6.47
CA ASP A 52 -10.63 1.98 -7.71
C ASP A 52 -10.44 3.46 -8.00
N ARG A 53 -10.16 3.82 -9.25
CA ARG A 53 -10.01 5.23 -9.62
C ARG A 53 -11.31 5.99 -9.49
N THR A 54 -11.20 7.16 -8.89
CA THR A 54 -12.31 8.10 -8.75
C THR A 54 -12.14 9.24 -9.73
N ALA A 55 -13.25 9.75 -10.26
CA ALA A 55 -13.24 10.92 -11.13
C ALA A 55 -12.81 12.21 -10.38
N THR A 56 -12.94 12.22 -9.06
CA THR A 56 -12.62 13.38 -8.20
C THR A 56 -11.16 13.43 -7.79
N GLY A 57 -10.42 12.31 -7.88
CA GLY A 57 -9.06 12.20 -7.32
C GLY A 57 -9.01 12.12 -5.80
N ILE A 58 -10.17 11.98 -5.14
CA ILE A 58 -10.28 11.72 -3.70
C ILE A 58 -10.48 10.22 -3.51
N TYR A 59 -9.75 9.64 -2.56
CA TYR A 59 -9.70 8.20 -2.33
C TYR A 59 -9.88 7.89 -0.86
N ASP A 60 -10.59 6.80 -0.57
CA ASP A 60 -10.66 6.23 0.77
C ASP A 60 -9.46 5.30 0.98
N LEU A 61 -8.47 5.75 1.74
CA LEU A 61 -7.33 4.94 2.14
C LEU A 61 -7.71 4.06 3.33
N ASP A 62 -8.47 2.99 3.07
CA ASP A 62 -8.88 2.04 4.10
C ASP A 62 -7.79 0.99 4.36
N PHE A 63 -6.90 1.27 5.32
CA PHE A 63 -5.86 0.34 5.75
C PHE A 63 -6.40 -0.98 6.33
N ASN A 64 -7.69 -1.10 6.67
CA ASN A 64 -8.28 -2.39 7.07
C ASN A 64 -8.34 -3.39 5.92
N ARG A 65 -8.23 -2.90 4.67
CA ARG A 65 -8.20 -3.72 3.46
C ARG A 65 -6.79 -4.01 2.97
N ALA A 66 -5.77 -3.60 3.73
CA ALA A 66 -4.38 -3.86 3.37
C ALA A 66 -4.09 -5.36 3.45
N TYR A 67 -3.48 -5.92 2.40
CA TYR A 67 -3.24 -7.36 2.26
C TYR A 67 -1.76 -7.67 2.01
N HIS A 68 -1.37 -8.90 2.29
CA HIS A 68 -0.03 -9.41 2.03
C HIS A 68 0.15 -9.73 0.53
N PRO A 69 1.34 -9.42 -0.01
CA PRO A 69 1.64 -9.76 -1.40
C PRO A 69 1.76 -11.28 -1.58
N PHE A 70 1.50 -11.82 -2.78
CA PHE A 70 1.48 -13.27 -3.02
C PHE A 70 2.79 -14.02 -2.65
N CYS A 71 3.94 -13.35 -2.75
CA CYS A 71 5.25 -13.84 -2.30
C CYS A 71 5.31 -14.15 -0.79
N PHE A 72 4.38 -13.63 0.01
CA PHE A 72 4.21 -14.06 1.40
C PHE A 72 3.81 -15.55 1.48
N PHE A 73 2.91 -15.99 0.60
CA PHE A 73 2.39 -17.36 0.60
C PHE A 73 3.21 -18.31 -0.27
N ASN A 74 3.82 -17.80 -1.35
CA ASN A 74 4.62 -18.60 -2.26
C ASN A 74 5.85 -17.81 -2.75
N PRO A 75 7.07 -18.19 -2.34
CA PRO A 75 8.28 -17.45 -2.66
C PRO A 75 8.67 -17.48 -4.14
N LYS A 76 7.94 -18.22 -4.99
CA LYS A 76 8.15 -18.21 -6.46
C LYS A 76 7.61 -16.95 -7.15
N TYR A 77 6.77 -16.16 -6.48
CA TYR A 77 6.26 -14.91 -7.03
C TYR A 77 7.24 -13.77 -6.75
N ASP A 78 7.52 -12.96 -7.77
CA ASP A 78 8.29 -11.73 -7.63
C ASP A 78 7.33 -10.57 -7.34
N CYS A 79 7.41 -10.02 -6.12
CA CYS A 79 6.57 -8.91 -5.71
C CYS A 79 7.38 -7.61 -5.58
N PRO A 80 6.78 -6.45 -5.94
CA PRO A 80 7.43 -5.16 -5.74
C PRO A 80 7.54 -4.80 -4.26
N TYR A 81 8.75 -4.45 -3.81
CA TYR A 81 8.92 -3.85 -2.49
C TYR A 81 8.40 -2.40 -2.49
N PRO A 82 7.78 -1.93 -1.39
CA PRO A 82 7.45 -0.52 -1.23
C PRO A 82 8.71 0.36 -1.39
N PRO A 83 8.64 1.40 -2.24
CA PRO A 83 9.76 2.32 -2.40
C PRO A 83 9.99 3.12 -1.11
N PRO A 84 11.18 3.72 -0.90
CA PRO A 84 11.52 4.41 0.35
C PRO A 84 10.47 5.45 0.81
N GLU A 85 9.91 6.20 -0.13
CA GLU A 85 8.87 7.21 0.12
C GLU A 85 7.54 6.63 0.61
N ASN A 86 7.27 5.35 0.35
CA ASN A 86 6.06 4.65 0.82
C ASN A 86 6.30 3.86 2.12
N ARG A 87 7.40 4.13 2.83
CA ARG A 87 7.70 3.50 4.13
C ARG A 87 7.35 4.47 5.24
N LEU A 88 6.18 4.28 5.81
CA LEU A 88 5.64 5.10 6.88
C LEU A 88 6.44 4.88 8.17
N LYS A 89 6.80 5.98 8.84
CA LYS A 89 7.45 5.95 10.16
C LYS A 89 6.44 5.82 11.32
N THR A 90 5.21 5.41 11.01
CA THR A 90 4.10 5.26 11.95
C THR A 90 3.51 3.86 11.83
N PRO A 91 3.20 3.17 12.94
CA PRO A 91 2.65 1.81 12.88
C PRO A 91 1.20 1.80 12.38
N VAL A 92 0.92 0.94 11.40
CA VAL A 92 -0.42 0.72 10.84
C VAL A 92 -0.96 -0.63 11.29
N ARG A 93 -1.75 -0.64 12.37
CA ARG A 93 -2.33 -1.86 12.98
C ARG A 93 -3.75 -2.17 12.47
N ALA A 94 -3.93 -2.07 11.17
CA ALA A 94 -5.16 -2.42 10.46
C ALA A 94 -4.81 -3.31 9.27
N GLY A 95 -5.74 -4.17 8.82
CA GLY A 95 -5.52 -5.07 7.68
C GLY A 95 -4.93 -6.43 8.08
N GLU A 96 -4.43 -7.16 7.08
CA GLU A 96 -3.85 -8.49 7.27
C GLU A 96 -2.64 -8.46 8.22
N ARG A 97 -2.55 -9.54 9.01
CA ARG A 97 -1.51 -9.78 10.01
C ARG A 97 -0.91 -11.16 9.77
N ARG A 98 0.26 -11.41 10.38
CA ARG A 98 0.86 -12.74 10.39
C ARG A 98 0.02 -13.75 11.16
#